data_AF-A0A963CBV3-F1
#
_entry.id   AF-A0A963CBV3-F1
#
_cell.length_a   1.000
_cell.length_b   1.000
_cell.length_c   1.000
_cell.angle_alpha   90.00
_cell.angle_beta   90.00
_cell.angle_gamma   90.00
#
_symmetry.space_group_name_H-M   'P 1'
#
loop_
_entity.id
_entity.type
_entity.pdbx_description
1 polymer ?
#
loop_
_entity_poly.entity_id
_entity_poly.type
_entity_poly.pdbx_seq_one_letter_code
_entity_poly.pdbx_strand_id
1 'polypeptide(L)'
;GIQASDMILMPDPDTAYIDPFFDETTLVVSCDVVEPSDGKGYDRDPRSLAKRAEAYLKSTGVGDTAYFGPEPEFFILDSVEWNVDMSGVYSKVISEEAAWSTAEKFEGGNTGHRPRVKGGYFPVPPVDSLNDIRAAMVLAMEACGVECEVHHHEVATAGQCEIGTKFNTLTKRADWTQILKYIVHNVAHQYGKTATFMPKPIVGDNGSGMHVHQSIWKDGQNLFAGNEYAGLSEMALYYIGGVIKHARALNAITNPGTNSYKRLVPHYEAPTKLAYSARNRSASIRIPYTANPKGRRLETRFPDPLANPYLCFSALMMAGLDGIQNKIHPGDPADKNLYDLPPEEDAKIPTVCHSLDMALEALDADREFLTRGGVFSNDYLDAYIELKMEEVNRLRITTHPVEFDMYYSS
;
A
#
# COMPACT_ATOMS: atom_id res chain seq x y z
N GLY A 1 -5.34 22.24 17.92
CA GLY A 1 -5.32 22.97 19.20
C GLY A 1 -5.96 22.12 20.29
N ILE A 2 -5.49 22.21 21.54
CA ILE A 2 -5.88 21.31 22.65
C ILE A 2 -7.30 21.59 23.20
N GLN A 3 -7.92 22.72 22.82
CA GLN A 3 -9.15 23.24 23.43
C GLN A 3 -10.45 22.46 23.12
N ALA A 4 -10.42 21.53 22.17
CA ALA A 4 -11.55 20.65 21.82
C ALA A 4 -11.04 19.23 21.53
N SER A 5 -10.51 18.57 22.57
CA SER A 5 -9.86 17.26 22.46
C SER A 5 -10.75 16.08 22.87
N ASP A 6 -11.85 16.33 23.59
CA ASP A 6 -12.79 15.29 23.98
C ASP A 6 -13.56 14.78 22.75
N MET A 7 -13.37 13.49 22.42
CA MET A 7 -14.04 12.78 21.34
C MET A 7 -14.64 11.48 21.85
N ILE A 8 -15.59 10.89 21.12
CA ILE A 8 -16.21 9.60 21.47
C ILE A 8 -15.70 8.51 20.54
N LEU A 9 -15.31 7.36 21.11
CA LEU A 9 -15.13 6.12 20.36
C LEU A 9 -16.47 5.39 20.28
N MET A 10 -17.01 5.25 19.08
CA MET A 10 -18.25 4.53 18.82
C MET A 10 -17.92 3.10 18.31
N PRO A 11 -18.13 2.06 19.13
CA PRO A 11 -17.77 0.69 18.76
C PRO A 11 -18.67 0.15 17.64
N ASP A 12 -18.05 -0.57 16.70
CA ASP A 12 -18.72 -1.24 15.59
C ASP A 12 -18.74 -2.76 15.83
N PRO A 13 -19.87 -3.35 16.28
CA PRO A 13 -19.92 -4.74 16.72
C PRO A 13 -19.62 -5.77 15.61
N ASP A 14 -19.80 -5.40 14.33
CA ASP A 14 -19.52 -6.27 13.18
C ASP A 14 -18.02 -6.47 12.93
N THR A 15 -17.18 -5.78 13.70
CA THR A 15 -15.72 -5.88 13.67
C THR A 15 -15.14 -6.76 14.77
N ALA A 16 -15.98 -7.30 15.65
CA ALA A 16 -15.54 -7.99 16.84
C ALA A 16 -14.80 -9.31 16.54
N TYR A 17 -13.63 -9.53 17.14
CA TYR A 17 -12.89 -10.80 17.12
C TYR A 17 -12.10 -10.99 18.43
N ILE A 18 -11.75 -12.24 18.76
CA ILE A 18 -10.92 -12.55 19.93
C ILE A 18 -9.45 -12.36 19.54
N ASP A 19 -8.71 -11.58 20.33
CA ASP A 19 -7.26 -11.43 20.14
C ASP A 19 -6.54 -12.77 20.38
N PRO A 20 -5.74 -13.28 19.42
CA PRO A 20 -5.08 -14.58 19.55
C PRO A 20 -3.73 -14.52 20.29
N PHE A 21 -3.26 -13.34 20.69
CA PHE A 21 -1.93 -13.12 21.26
C PHE A 21 -1.95 -12.75 22.74
N PHE A 22 -3.03 -12.13 23.23
CA PHE A 22 -3.14 -11.72 24.63
C PHE A 22 -3.30 -12.93 25.56
N ASP A 23 -2.63 -12.87 26.71
CA ASP A 23 -2.70 -13.90 27.75
C ASP A 23 -4.12 -14.08 28.28
N GLU A 24 -4.86 -12.98 28.42
CA GLU A 24 -6.25 -12.96 28.87
C GLU A 24 -7.20 -12.86 27.69
N THR A 25 -8.29 -13.64 27.71
CA THR A 25 -9.31 -13.63 26.64
C THR A 25 -9.88 -12.23 26.46
N THR A 26 -9.54 -11.60 25.33
CA THR A 26 -9.88 -10.21 25.05
C THR A 26 -10.59 -10.09 23.73
N LEU A 27 -11.71 -9.36 23.72
CA LEU A 27 -12.46 -9.03 22.51
C LEU A 27 -11.93 -7.70 21.94
N VAL A 28 -11.47 -7.73 20.69
CA VAL A 28 -11.12 -6.53 19.93
C VAL A 28 -12.35 -6.02 19.20
N VAL A 29 -12.62 -4.72 19.27
CA VAL A 29 -13.70 -4.05 18.55
C VAL A 29 -13.17 -2.75 17.95
N SER A 30 -13.28 -2.60 16.64
CA SER A 30 -12.94 -1.34 15.96
C SER A 30 -13.99 -0.27 16.28
N CYS A 31 -13.54 0.97 16.38
CA CYS A 31 -14.39 2.11 16.65
C CYS A 31 -14.27 3.15 15.53
N ASP A 32 -15.36 3.89 15.31
CA ASP A 32 -15.29 5.20 14.64
C ASP A 32 -15.07 6.28 15.70
N VAL A 33 -14.39 7.37 15.34
CA VAL A 33 -14.34 8.56 16.20
C VAL A 33 -15.51 9.47 15.81
N VAL A 34 -16.30 9.92 16.78
CA VAL A 34 -17.46 10.79 16.54
C VAL A 34 -17.42 12.04 17.42
N GLU A 35 -17.97 13.12 16.86
CA GLU A 35 -18.12 14.42 17.53
C GLU A 35 -19.13 14.31 18.69
N PRO A 36 -18.76 14.70 19.94
CA PRO A 36 -19.67 14.58 21.07
C PRO A 36 -20.93 15.45 20.96
N SER A 37 -20.83 16.56 20.23
CA SER A 37 -21.89 17.57 20.16
C SER A 37 -23.08 17.14 19.30
N ASP A 38 -22.84 16.39 18.22
CA ASP A 38 -23.87 15.99 17.26
C ASP A 38 -23.83 14.51 16.86
N GLY A 39 -22.86 13.74 17.37
CA GLY A 39 -22.68 12.32 17.11
C GLY A 39 -22.23 11.98 15.69
N LYS A 40 -21.86 12.97 14.87
CA LYS A 40 -21.39 12.71 13.50
C LYS A 40 -19.97 12.18 13.51
N GLY A 41 -19.65 11.34 12.51
CA GLY A 41 -18.29 10.86 12.28
C GLY A 41 -17.31 12.02 12.17
N TYR A 42 -16.27 11.97 13.00
CA TYR A 42 -15.24 13.00 13.06
C TYR A 42 -14.64 13.22 11.68
N ASP A 43 -14.42 14.47 11.33
CA ASP A 43 -13.96 14.83 10.00
C ASP A 43 -12.58 14.21 9.69
N ARG A 44 -11.71 14.14 10.70
CA ARG A 44 -10.35 13.59 10.59
C ARG A 44 -10.20 12.13 10.97
N ASP A 45 -11.29 11.40 11.22
CA ASP A 45 -11.26 9.96 11.40
C ASP A 45 -11.20 9.23 10.04
N PRO A 46 -10.10 8.51 9.73
CA PRO A 46 -9.97 7.78 8.48
C PRO A 46 -11.09 6.75 8.26
N ARG A 47 -11.60 6.11 9.32
CA ARG A 47 -12.63 5.07 9.19
C ARG A 47 -14.00 5.68 8.87
N SER A 48 -14.38 6.75 9.56
CA SER A 48 -15.55 7.57 9.19
C SER A 48 -15.44 8.11 7.76
N LEU A 49 -14.26 8.57 7.35
CA LEU A 49 -13.99 9.02 5.98
C LEU A 49 -14.21 7.92 4.94
N ALA A 50 -13.73 6.70 5.21
CA ALA A 50 -13.99 5.53 4.36
C ALA A 50 -15.49 5.24 4.19
N LYS A 51 -16.26 5.31 5.29
CA LYS A 51 -17.72 5.17 5.25
C LYS A 51 -18.39 6.30 4.46
N ARG A 52 -17.91 7.55 4.58
CA ARG A 52 -18.37 8.68 3.74
C ARG A 52 -18.09 8.43 2.26
N ALA A 53 -16.93 7.87 1.92
CA ALA A 53 -16.59 7.55 0.53
C ALA A 53 -17.54 6.48 -0.06
N GLU A 54 -17.83 5.41 0.69
CA GLU A 54 -18.80 4.38 0.26
C GLU A 54 -20.23 4.96 0.10
N ALA A 55 -20.64 5.85 1.00
CA ALA A 55 -21.91 6.56 0.88
C ALA A 55 -21.93 7.49 -0.35
N TYR A 56 -20.81 8.17 -0.64
CA TYR A 56 -20.68 9.02 -1.81
C TYR A 56 -20.83 8.21 -3.10
N LEU A 57 -20.15 7.07 -3.25
CA LEU A 57 -20.32 6.18 -4.40
C LEU A 57 -21.80 5.89 -4.67
N LYS A 58 -22.55 5.48 -3.65
CA LYS A 58 -23.99 5.22 -3.75
C LYS A 58 -24.77 6.46 -4.20
N SER A 59 -24.47 7.62 -3.61
CA SER A 59 -25.13 8.88 -3.93
C SER A 59 -24.91 9.34 -5.38
N THR A 60 -23.78 8.98 -6.00
CA THR A 60 -23.51 9.30 -7.42
C THR A 60 -24.35 8.47 -8.40
N GLY A 61 -24.92 7.34 -7.95
CA GLY A 61 -25.64 6.39 -8.81
C GLY A 61 -24.76 5.56 -9.74
N VAL A 62 -23.43 5.76 -9.71
CA VAL A 62 -22.44 5.02 -10.51
C VAL A 62 -22.40 3.54 -10.14
N GLY A 63 -22.40 3.23 -8.84
CA GLY A 63 -22.45 1.87 -8.31
C GLY A 63 -23.01 1.84 -6.90
N ASP A 64 -23.29 0.65 -6.38
CA ASP A 64 -23.71 0.46 -4.98
C ASP A 64 -22.58 -0.05 -4.07
N THR A 65 -21.56 -0.66 -4.67
CA THR A 65 -20.49 -1.37 -3.96
C THR A 65 -19.17 -1.19 -4.69
N ALA A 66 -18.10 -0.89 -3.96
CA ALA A 66 -16.73 -0.94 -4.45
C ALA A 66 -15.96 -2.02 -3.69
N TYR A 67 -15.34 -2.94 -4.43
CA TYR A 67 -14.51 -3.98 -3.85
C TYR A 67 -13.03 -3.64 -3.98
N PHE A 68 -12.29 -3.84 -2.90
CA PHE A 68 -10.86 -3.63 -2.78
C PHE A 68 -10.17 -4.93 -2.39
N GLY A 69 -9.03 -5.22 -3.02
CA GLY A 69 -8.14 -6.33 -2.67
C GLY A 69 -6.69 -5.83 -2.67
N PRO A 70 -6.14 -5.40 -1.53
CA PRO A 70 -4.74 -5.04 -1.41
C PRO A 70 -3.84 -6.28 -1.25
N GLU A 71 -2.64 -6.23 -1.83
CA GLU A 71 -1.55 -7.19 -1.66
C GLU A 71 -0.40 -6.51 -0.90
N PRO A 72 -0.48 -6.35 0.45
CA PRO A 72 0.58 -5.71 1.22
C PRO A 72 1.75 -6.68 1.43
N GLU A 73 2.83 -6.45 0.69
CA GLU A 73 4.09 -7.14 0.88
C GLU A 73 4.78 -6.69 2.18
N PHE A 74 5.65 -7.51 2.74
CA PHE A 74 6.40 -7.20 3.97
C PHE A 74 7.72 -7.96 4.04
N PHE A 75 8.57 -7.60 5.00
CA PHE A 75 9.79 -8.33 5.33
C PHE A 75 9.68 -8.94 6.73
N ILE A 76 10.22 -10.14 6.92
CA ILE A 76 10.46 -10.76 8.23
C ILE A 76 11.98 -10.84 8.43
N LEU A 77 12.50 -10.11 9.40
CA LEU A 77 13.92 -9.96 9.70
C LEU A 77 14.25 -10.63 11.04
N ASP A 78 15.51 -11.00 11.25
CA ASP A 78 15.93 -11.52 12.55
C ASP A 78 16.16 -10.38 13.54
N SER A 79 16.78 -9.28 13.10
CA SER A 79 16.88 -8.06 13.88
C SER A 79 17.13 -6.83 13.02
N VAL A 80 16.94 -5.66 13.62
CA VAL A 80 17.24 -4.37 13.01
C VAL A 80 17.84 -3.44 14.06
N GLU A 81 18.90 -2.74 13.69
CA GLU A 81 19.60 -1.75 14.52
C GLU A 81 19.58 -0.40 13.79
N TRP A 82 19.37 0.70 14.50
CA TRP A 82 19.48 2.04 13.94
C TRP A 82 19.82 3.08 15.01
N ASN A 83 20.45 4.17 14.58
CA ASN A 83 20.68 5.35 15.41
C ASN A 83 20.55 6.62 14.57
N VAL A 84 20.04 7.68 15.20
CA VAL A 84 19.96 9.02 14.61
C VAL A 84 20.23 10.04 15.71
N ASP A 85 21.46 10.54 15.79
CA ASP A 85 21.85 11.57 16.75
C ASP A 85 22.89 12.55 16.16
N MET A 86 23.38 13.46 16.98
CA MET A 86 24.37 14.47 16.56
C MET A 86 25.73 13.88 16.13
N SER A 87 26.07 12.68 16.60
CA SER A 87 27.31 11.98 16.26
C SER A 87 27.21 11.21 14.94
N GLY A 88 26.01 10.89 14.48
CA GLY A 88 25.78 10.31 13.17
C GLY A 88 24.47 9.53 13.05
N VAL A 89 24.29 8.94 11.87
CA VAL A 89 23.14 8.08 11.56
C VAL A 89 23.60 6.74 10.99
N TYR A 90 22.93 5.66 11.37
CA TYR A 90 23.10 4.36 10.72
C TYR A 90 21.82 3.54 10.81
N SER A 91 21.71 2.55 9.93
CA SER A 91 20.76 1.45 10.05
C SER A 91 21.41 0.16 9.57
N LYS A 92 21.03 -0.97 10.17
CA LYS A 92 21.53 -2.30 9.82
C LYS A 92 20.40 -3.31 9.93
N VAL A 93 20.13 -4.02 8.83
CA VAL A 93 19.22 -5.15 8.79
C VAL A 93 20.02 -6.44 8.94
N ILE A 94 19.54 -7.34 9.80
CA ILE A 94 20.13 -8.64 10.04
C ILE A 94 19.08 -9.70 9.71
N SER A 95 19.44 -10.63 8.82
CA SER A 95 18.60 -11.75 8.43
C SER A 95 19.48 -12.92 7.98
N GLU A 96 19.18 -14.13 8.45
CA GLU A 96 19.85 -15.35 8.05
C GLU A 96 19.67 -15.62 6.56
N GLU A 97 18.52 -15.29 5.97
CA GLU A 97 18.26 -15.42 4.54
C GLU A 97 18.99 -14.38 3.67
N ALA A 98 19.53 -13.32 4.27
CA ALA A 98 20.11 -12.24 3.51
C ALA A 98 21.33 -12.69 2.68
N ALA A 99 21.41 -12.22 1.44
CA ALA A 99 22.51 -12.56 0.53
C ALA A 99 23.91 -12.17 1.08
N TRP A 100 23.99 -11.17 1.96
CA TRP A 100 25.23 -10.76 2.63
C TRP A 100 25.61 -11.67 3.83
N SER A 101 24.70 -12.53 4.31
CA SER A 101 24.92 -13.44 5.45
C SER A 101 25.72 -14.71 5.10
N THR A 102 26.25 -14.81 3.89
CA THR A 102 26.96 -16.02 3.39
C THR A 102 28.25 -16.34 4.15
N ALA A 103 28.92 -15.33 4.71
CA ALA A 103 30.14 -15.49 5.50
C ALA A 103 29.93 -15.27 7.01
N GLU A 104 28.70 -14.98 7.42
CA GLU A 104 28.38 -14.71 8.82
C GLU A 104 28.50 -15.98 9.66
N LYS A 105 28.87 -15.79 10.93
CA LYS A 105 29.03 -16.88 11.89
C LYS A 105 27.81 -16.93 12.79
N PHE A 106 27.02 -17.98 12.63
CA PHE A 106 25.85 -18.26 13.46
C PHE A 106 26.19 -19.28 14.55
N GLU A 107 25.49 -19.18 15.67
CA GLU A 107 25.48 -20.24 16.68
C GLU A 107 24.90 -21.51 16.06
N GLY A 108 25.63 -22.63 16.10
CA GLY A 108 25.25 -23.87 15.40
C GLY A 108 25.81 -24.01 13.96
N GLY A 109 26.49 -22.99 13.44
CA GLY A 109 27.14 -23.02 12.12
C GLY A 109 26.29 -22.39 11.01
N ASN A 110 26.94 -22.04 9.89
CA ASN A 110 26.28 -21.42 8.75
C ASN A 110 25.81 -22.52 7.76
N THR A 111 24.49 -22.68 7.59
CA THR A 111 23.87 -23.75 6.78
C THR A 111 23.99 -23.53 5.27
N GLY A 112 24.20 -22.28 4.82
CA GLY A 112 24.55 -21.96 3.44
C GLY A 112 23.40 -21.80 2.44
N HIS A 113 22.16 -22.18 2.78
CA HIS A 113 21.01 -22.11 1.86
C HIS A 113 20.31 -20.75 1.93
N ARG A 114 20.51 -19.89 0.92
CA ARG A 114 19.98 -18.52 0.92
C ARG A 114 19.45 -18.07 -0.44
N PRO A 115 18.36 -17.28 -0.49
CA PRO A 115 17.98 -16.58 -1.70
C PRO A 115 19.05 -15.54 -2.05
N ARG A 116 19.45 -15.51 -3.33
CA ARG A 116 20.30 -14.42 -3.85
C ARG A 116 19.47 -13.13 -3.94
N VAL A 117 20.14 -12.01 -4.24
CA VAL A 117 19.45 -10.76 -4.61
C VAL A 117 18.45 -11.04 -5.73
N LYS A 118 17.18 -10.63 -5.55
CA LYS A 118 16.04 -10.97 -6.42
C LYS A 118 15.76 -12.47 -6.60
N GLY A 119 16.25 -13.31 -5.70
CA GLY A 119 16.19 -14.78 -5.77
C GLY A 119 15.22 -15.42 -4.79
N GLY A 120 14.41 -14.63 -4.07
CA GLY A 120 13.45 -15.12 -3.08
C GLY A 120 12.14 -15.65 -3.68
N TYR A 121 11.88 -15.43 -4.97
CA TYR A 121 10.59 -15.80 -5.56
C TYR A 121 10.50 -17.31 -5.84
N PHE A 122 9.78 -18.02 -4.97
CA PHE A 122 9.42 -19.44 -5.05
C PHE A 122 10.57 -20.48 -5.03
N PRO A 123 11.73 -20.26 -4.37
CA PRO A 123 12.58 -21.38 -4.01
C PRO A 123 11.88 -22.21 -2.92
N VAL A 124 12.11 -23.51 -2.91
CA VAL A 124 11.60 -24.39 -1.85
C VAL A 124 12.51 -24.36 -0.61
N PRO A 125 12.02 -24.76 0.57
CA PRO A 125 12.87 -25.01 1.73
C PRO A 125 14.04 -25.96 1.40
N PRO A 126 15.25 -25.77 1.97
CA PRO A 126 15.56 -24.85 3.07
C PRO A 126 15.96 -23.43 2.63
N VAL A 127 15.86 -23.07 1.34
CA VAL A 127 16.18 -21.71 0.88
C VAL A 127 15.10 -20.71 1.36
N ASP A 128 13.83 -21.11 1.27
CA ASP A 128 12.73 -20.42 1.95
C ASP A 128 12.62 -20.94 3.39
N SER A 129 13.02 -20.12 4.35
CA SER A 129 13.00 -20.44 5.78
C SER A 129 11.71 -20.00 6.49
N LEU A 130 10.83 -19.29 5.78
CA LEU A 130 9.68 -18.58 6.36
C LEU A 130 8.34 -19.27 6.10
N ASN A 131 8.32 -20.43 5.45
CA ASN A 131 7.09 -21.14 5.11
C ASN A 131 6.17 -21.36 6.33
N ASP A 132 6.71 -21.89 7.43
CA ASP A 132 5.92 -22.22 8.62
C ASP A 132 5.44 -20.96 9.35
N ILE A 133 6.25 -19.89 9.34
CA ILE A 133 5.87 -18.59 9.90
C ILE A 133 4.72 -17.99 9.10
N ARG A 134 4.78 -18.01 7.76
CA ARG A 134 3.68 -17.56 6.91
C ARG A 134 2.40 -18.40 7.12
N ALA A 135 2.54 -19.72 7.29
CA ALA A 135 1.40 -20.58 7.57
C ALA A 135 0.75 -20.24 8.93
N ALA A 136 1.55 -19.98 9.97
CA ALA A 136 1.04 -19.52 11.27
C ALA A 136 0.31 -18.17 11.17
N MET A 137 0.84 -17.23 10.37
CA MET A 137 0.17 -15.96 10.07
C MET A 137 -1.20 -16.17 9.40
N VAL A 138 -1.28 -17.06 8.40
CA VAL A 138 -2.55 -17.40 7.73
C VAL A 138 -3.56 -17.97 8.71
N LEU A 139 -3.18 -18.95 9.54
CA LEU A 139 -4.08 -19.56 10.52
C LEU A 139 -4.61 -18.53 11.52
N ALA A 140 -3.76 -17.62 12.00
CA ALA A 140 -4.17 -16.53 12.89
C ALA A 140 -5.09 -15.53 12.18
N MET A 141 -4.84 -15.21 10.91
CA MET A 141 -5.71 -14.33 10.10
C MET A 141 -7.10 -14.92 9.93
N GLU A 142 -7.19 -16.20 9.59
CA GLU A 142 -8.47 -16.89 9.44
C GLU A 142 -9.24 -16.97 10.77
N ALA A 143 -8.54 -17.20 11.89
CA ALA A 143 -9.14 -17.18 13.23
C ALA A 143 -9.73 -15.80 13.59
N CYS A 144 -9.14 -14.71 13.08
CA CYS A 144 -9.64 -13.34 13.22
C CYS A 144 -10.64 -12.94 12.12
N GLY A 145 -11.07 -13.87 11.27
CA GLY A 145 -12.09 -13.64 10.23
C GLY A 145 -11.57 -12.96 8.96
N VAL A 146 -10.26 -12.98 8.71
CA VAL A 146 -9.66 -12.52 7.44
C VAL A 146 -9.40 -13.74 6.55
N GLU A 147 -10.15 -13.84 5.45
CA GLU A 147 -10.03 -14.99 4.52
C GLU A 147 -8.75 -14.88 3.67
N CYS A 148 -7.86 -15.87 3.78
CA CYS A 148 -6.60 -15.96 3.04
C CYS A 148 -6.77 -16.77 1.75
N GLU A 149 -6.10 -16.34 0.68
CA GLU A 149 -6.13 -17.02 -0.63
C GLU A 149 -4.80 -17.67 -0.97
N VAL A 150 -3.68 -17.04 -0.60
CA VAL A 150 -2.33 -17.51 -0.90
C VAL A 150 -1.31 -16.94 0.10
N HIS A 151 -0.21 -17.64 0.31
CA HIS A 151 0.98 -17.08 0.93
C HIS A 151 2.23 -17.55 0.18
N HIS A 152 3.24 -16.69 0.05
CA HIS A 152 4.50 -17.06 -0.58
C HIS A 152 5.64 -16.16 -0.14
N HIS A 153 6.86 -16.64 -0.37
CA HIS A 153 8.05 -15.79 -0.38
C HIS A 153 7.99 -14.86 -1.59
N GLU A 154 8.51 -13.65 -1.44
CA GLU A 154 8.56 -12.61 -2.48
C GLU A 154 9.97 -12.45 -3.07
N VAL A 155 10.16 -11.52 -4.01
CA VAL A 155 11.36 -11.45 -4.86
C VAL A 155 12.66 -11.22 -4.09
N ALA A 156 12.68 -10.30 -3.12
CA ALA A 156 13.91 -9.88 -2.47
C ALA A 156 14.51 -10.95 -1.55
N THR A 157 15.82 -10.87 -1.34
CA THR A 157 16.49 -11.59 -0.24
C THR A 157 16.06 -11.03 1.12
N ALA A 158 16.54 -11.64 2.21
CA ALA A 158 16.29 -11.19 3.58
C ALA A 158 14.80 -11.22 4.01
N GLY A 159 14.05 -12.24 3.59
CA GLY A 159 12.74 -12.54 4.15
C GLY A 159 11.55 -11.74 3.64
N GLN A 160 11.54 -11.32 2.37
CA GLN A 160 10.35 -10.69 1.78
C GLN A 160 9.23 -11.71 1.61
N CYS A 161 8.01 -11.35 1.99
CA CYS A 161 6.83 -12.22 1.95
C CYS A 161 5.59 -11.45 1.48
N GLU A 162 4.59 -12.21 1.02
CA GLU A 162 3.23 -11.72 0.78
C GLU A 162 2.21 -12.76 1.27
N ILE A 163 1.08 -12.26 1.79
CA ILE A 163 -0.12 -13.05 2.07
C ILE A 163 -1.29 -12.40 1.33
N GLY A 164 -1.76 -13.09 0.29
CA GLY A 164 -2.96 -12.71 -0.46
C GLY A 164 -4.20 -13.03 0.34
N THR A 165 -5.09 -12.05 0.46
CA THR A 165 -6.34 -12.14 1.22
C THR A 165 -7.49 -11.66 0.36
N LYS A 166 -8.67 -12.24 0.59
CA LYS A 166 -9.83 -11.99 -0.25
C LYS A 166 -10.23 -10.51 -0.23
N PHE A 167 -10.74 -10.05 -1.36
CA PHE A 167 -11.30 -8.71 -1.49
C PHE A 167 -12.55 -8.53 -0.63
N ASN A 168 -12.85 -7.30 -0.24
CA ASN A 168 -14.09 -6.95 0.45
C ASN A 168 -14.49 -5.49 0.14
N THR A 169 -15.61 -5.01 0.68
CA THR A 169 -16.00 -3.60 0.54
C THR A 169 -14.96 -2.68 1.16
N LEU A 170 -14.92 -1.41 0.76
CA LEU A 170 -13.84 -0.47 1.08
C LEU A 170 -13.51 -0.45 2.57
N THR A 171 -14.48 -0.16 3.43
CA THR A 171 -14.24 -0.02 4.87
C THR A 171 -13.86 -1.36 5.51
N LYS A 172 -14.58 -2.44 5.18
CA LYS A 172 -14.32 -3.77 5.74
C LYS A 172 -12.95 -4.30 5.31
N ARG A 173 -12.54 -4.04 4.06
CA ARG A 173 -11.21 -4.43 3.60
C ARG A 173 -10.15 -3.58 4.27
N ALA A 174 -10.35 -2.29 4.51
CA ALA A 174 -9.39 -1.50 5.26
C ALA A 174 -9.22 -2.01 6.71
N ASP A 175 -10.31 -2.40 7.38
CA ASP A 175 -10.28 -3.08 8.69
C ASP A 175 -9.42 -4.36 8.63
N TRP A 176 -9.64 -5.23 7.62
CA TRP A 176 -8.86 -6.45 7.43
C TRP A 176 -7.37 -6.19 7.16
N THR A 177 -7.01 -5.08 6.50
CA THR A 177 -5.60 -4.74 6.27
C THR A 177 -4.90 -4.38 7.58
N GLN A 178 -5.61 -3.75 8.51
CA GLN A 178 -5.08 -3.47 9.85
C GLN A 178 -4.87 -4.77 10.64
N ILE A 179 -5.84 -5.69 10.59
CA ILE A 179 -5.73 -7.02 11.23
C ILE A 179 -4.54 -7.81 10.64
N LEU A 180 -4.39 -7.81 9.31
CA LEU A 180 -3.26 -8.45 8.62
C LEU A 180 -1.93 -7.92 9.16
N LYS A 181 -1.74 -6.59 9.20
CA LYS A 181 -0.50 -5.99 9.72
C LYS A 181 -0.24 -6.35 11.18
N TYR A 182 -1.29 -6.33 12.00
CA TYR A 182 -1.20 -6.70 13.41
C TYR A 182 -0.75 -8.15 13.60
N ILE A 183 -1.35 -9.08 12.84
CA ILE A 183 -1.01 -10.51 12.92
C ILE A 183 0.40 -10.76 12.40
N VAL A 184 0.80 -10.15 11.29
CA VAL A 184 2.17 -10.29 10.76
C VAL A 184 3.20 -9.82 11.80
N HIS A 185 2.99 -8.66 12.44
CA HIS A 185 3.91 -8.19 13.47
C HIS A 185 3.97 -9.13 14.69
N ASN A 186 2.84 -9.58 15.21
CA ASN A 186 2.80 -10.39 16.42
C ASN A 186 3.28 -11.82 16.21
N VAL A 187 2.91 -12.46 15.09
CA VAL A 187 3.43 -13.80 14.77
C VAL A 187 4.94 -13.72 14.54
N ALA A 188 5.45 -12.73 13.80
CA ALA A 188 6.90 -12.56 13.67
C ALA A 188 7.58 -12.41 15.04
N HIS A 189 6.99 -11.59 15.92
CA HIS A 189 7.51 -11.38 17.28
C HIS A 189 7.54 -12.68 18.11
N GLN A 190 6.48 -13.49 18.07
CA GLN A 190 6.41 -14.78 18.78
C GLN A 190 7.46 -15.80 18.28
N TYR A 191 7.86 -15.69 17.02
CA TYR A 191 8.95 -16.49 16.44
C TYR A 191 10.35 -15.88 16.68
N GLY A 192 10.47 -14.86 17.54
CA GLY A 192 11.74 -14.19 17.83
C GLY A 192 12.29 -13.36 16.67
N LYS A 193 11.42 -12.92 15.77
CA LYS A 193 11.73 -12.11 14.58
C LYS A 193 11.06 -10.74 14.67
N THR A 194 11.34 -9.88 13.70
CA THR A 194 10.71 -8.57 13.56
C THR A 194 10.23 -8.38 12.13
N ALA A 195 8.93 -8.12 11.95
CA ALA A 195 8.38 -7.83 10.63
C ALA A 195 8.28 -6.33 10.36
N THR A 196 8.37 -5.94 9.09
CA THR A 196 8.17 -4.55 8.67
C THR A 196 7.45 -4.46 7.33
N PHE A 197 6.54 -3.49 7.25
CA PHE A 197 5.80 -3.10 6.05
C PHE A 197 6.43 -1.88 5.36
N MET A 198 7.67 -1.53 5.73
CA MET A 198 8.38 -0.41 5.13
C MET A 198 8.58 -0.62 3.62
N PRO A 199 8.38 0.38 2.74
CA PRO A 199 8.41 0.18 1.28
C PRO A 199 9.78 -0.20 0.75
N LYS A 200 10.84 0.25 1.41
CA LYS A 200 12.23 0.01 1.01
C LYS A 200 13.13 -0.13 2.24
N PRO A 201 13.12 -1.31 2.90
CA PRO A 201 13.98 -1.54 4.05
C PRO A 201 15.43 -1.84 3.67
N ILE A 202 15.66 -2.34 2.44
CA ILE A 202 16.99 -2.66 1.90
C ILE A 202 17.22 -1.99 0.55
N VAL A 203 18.46 -1.55 0.32
CA VAL A 203 18.90 -0.94 -0.95
C VAL A 203 19.43 -2.03 -1.88
N GLY A 204 19.11 -1.94 -3.18
CA GLY A 204 19.65 -2.85 -4.19
C GLY A 204 18.84 -4.13 -4.45
N ASP A 205 17.71 -4.33 -3.76
CA ASP A 205 16.76 -5.42 -4.02
C ASP A 205 15.31 -4.91 -4.09
N ASN A 206 14.32 -5.76 -4.36
CA ASN A 206 12.91 -5.37 -4.42
C ASN A 206 12.42 -4.75 -3.09
N GLY A 207 11.43 -3.86 -3.18
CA GLY A 207 10.80 -3.23 -2.03
C GLY A 207 9.34 -3.68 -1.89
N SER A 208 8.71 -3.39 -0.75
CA SER A 208 7.35 -3.83 -0.44
C SER A 208 6.29 -2.91 -1.05
N GLY A 209 5.48 -3.48 -1.95
CA GLY A 209 4.28 -2.85 -2.50
C GLY A 209 3.01 -3.12 -1.70
N MET A 210 1.96 -2.35 -2.00
CA MET A 210 0.58 -2.69 -1.66
C MET A 210 -0.24 -2.58 -2.94
N HIS A 211 -0.20 -3.60 -3.80
CA HIS A 211 -0.96 -3.55 -5.04
C HIS A 211 -2.46 -3.58 -4.72
N VAL A 212 -3.22 -2.57 -5.18
CA VAL A 212 -4.64 -2.43 -4.83
C VAL A 212 -5.50 -2.81 -6.03
N HIS A 213 -6.13 -3.96 -5.95
CA HIS A 213 -7.14 -4.43 -6.90
C HIS A 213 -8.48 -3.73 -6.63
N GLN A 214 -9.15 -3.23 -7.67
CA GLN A 214 -10.38 -2.43 -7.55
C GLN A 214 -11.44 -2.84 -8.57
N SER A 215 -12.71 -2.85 -8.14
CA SER A 215 -13.86 -2.97 -9.05
C SER A 215 -15.10 -2.30 -8.48
N ILE A 216 -15.92 -1.69 -9.35
CA ILE A 216 -17.22 -1.11 -8.99
C ILE A 216 -18.35 -2.03 -9.45
N TRP A 217 -19.35 -2.19 -8.59
CA TRP A 217 -20.49 -3.07 -8.80
C TRP A 217 -21.81 -2.34 -8.60
N LYS A 218 -22.84 -2.86 -9.25
CA LYS A 218 -24.23 -2.41 -9.09
C LYS A 218 -25.18 -3.57 -9.29
N ASP A 219 -26.13 -3.74 -8.38
CA ASP A 219 -27.14 -4.80 -8.40
C ASP A 219 -26.52 -6.20 -8.59
N GLY A 220 -25.35 -6.43 -7.97
CA GLY A 220 -24.62 -7.69 -8.06
C GLY A 220 -23.88 -7.93 -9.39
N GLN A 221 -23.78 -6.93 -10.26
CA GLN A 221 -23.04 -6.99 -11.53
C GLN A 221 -21.75 -6.19 -11.46
N ASN A 222 -20.67 -6.75 -12.02
CA ASN A 222 -19.38 -6.10 -12.11
C ASN A 222 -19.38 -5.08 -13.26
N LEU A 223 -19.36 -3.79 -12.94
CA LEU A 223 -19.41 -2.71 -13.93
C LEU A 223 -18.08 -2.49 -14.63
N PHE A 224 -16.99 -3.11 -14.16
CA PHE A 224 -15.69 -3.06 -14.85
C PHE A 224 -15.56 -4.10 -15.96
N ALA A 225 -16.47 -5.08 -16.03
CA ALA A 225 -16.49 -6.05 -17.11
C ALA A 225 -17.15 -5.47 -18.38
N GLY A 226 -16.51 -5.64 -19.53
CA GLY A 226 -17.04 -5.18 -20.81
C GLY A 226 -16.28 -5.74 -22.01
N ASN A 227 -16.39 -5.05 -23.15
CA ASN A 227 -15.84 -5.48 -24.45
C ASN A 227 -14.66 -4.61 -24.93
N GLU A 228 -14.17 -3.69 -24.10
CA GLU A 228 -13.02 -2.85 -24.40
C GLU A 228 -11.71 -3.61 -24.12
N TYR A 229 -10.59 -2.87 -24.12
CA TYR A 229 -9.25 -3.41 -23.90
C TYR A 229 -9.20 -4.38 -22.70
N ALA A 230 -8.64 -5.57 -22.95
CA ALA A 230 -8.50 -6.65 -21.97
C ALA A 230 -9.80 -7.08 -21.27
N GLY A 231 -10.97 -6.88 -21.90
CA GLY A 231 -12.28 -7.26 -21.37
C GLY A 231 -12.81 -6.30 -20.30
N LEU A 232 -12.31 -5.06 -20.30
CA LEU A 232 -12.81 -3.97 -19.47
C LEU A 232 -14.06 -3.33 -20.10
N SER A 233 -14.84 -2.61 -19.30
CA SER A 233 -15.84 -1.68 -19.79
C SER A 233 -15.24 -0.30 -20.07
N GLU A 234 -15.96 0.52 -20.83
CA GLU A 234 -15.62 1.94 -21.02
C GLU A 234 -15.58 2.68 -19.67
N MET A 235 -16.50 2.36 -18.74
CA MET A 235 -16.49 2.90 -17.39
C MET A 235 -15.20 2.60 -16.63
N ALA A 236 -14.66 1.38 -16.77
CA ALA A 236 -13.38 1.03 -16.15
C ALA A 236 -12.22 1.80 -16.78
N LEU A 237 -12.24 2.05 -18.09
CA LEU A 237 -11.25 2.91 -18.74
C LEU A 237 -11.31 4.33 -18.18
N TYR A 238 -12.50 4.91 -18.01
CA TYR A 238 -12.65 6.22 -17.39
C TYR A 238 -12.17 6.26 -15.94
N TYR A 239 -12.42 5.19 -15.17
CA TYR A 239 -11.89 5.06 -13.81
C TYR A 239 -10.35 5.09 -13.82
N ILE A 240 -9.72 4.32 -14.73
CA ILE A 240 -8.26 4.32 -14.92
C ILE A 240 -7.78 5.73 -15.28
N GLY A 241 -8.47 6.44 -16.18
CA GLY A 241 -8.09 7.79 -16.58
C GLY A 241 -8.13 8.79 -15.43
N GLY A 242 -9.12 8.67 -14.52
CA GLY A 242 -9.16 9.43 -13.27
C GLY A 242 -7.97 9.13 -12.35
N VAL A 243 -7.66 7.84 -12.14
CA VAL A 243 -6.49 7.43 -11.33
C VAL A 243 -5.18 7.95 -11.93
N ILE A 244 -5.00 7.89 -13.25
CA ILE A 244 -3.80 8.41 -13.94
C ILE A 244 -3.71 9.92 -13.80
N LYS A 245 -4.80 10.65 -14.06
CA LYS A 245 -4.86 12.12 -13.98
C LYS A 245 -4.43 12.61 -12.59
N HIS A 246 -4.94 11.97 -11.54
CA HIS A 246 -4.74 12.39 -10.15
C HIS A 246 -3.56 11.67 -9.48
N ALA A 247 -2.78 10.87 -10.19
CA ALA A 247 -1.79 9.97 -9.58
C ALA A 247 -0.75 10.68 -8.70
N ARG A 248 -0.33 11.89 -9.07
CA ARG A 248 0.63 12.68 -8.29
C ARG A 248 0.06 13.14 -6.95
N ALA A 249 -1.19 13.61 -6.93
CA ALA A 249 -1.91 13.91 -5.70
C ALA A 249 -2.16 12.63 -4.88
N LEU A 250 -2.51 11.52 -5.54
CA LEU A 250 -2.68 10.22 -4.89
C LEU A 250 -1.40 9.74 -4.22
N ASN A 251 -0.21 10.03 -4.75
CA ASN A 251 1.05 9.61 -4.11
C ASN A 251 1.19 10.15 -2.69
N ALA A 252 0.68 11.34 -2.37
CA ALA A 252 0.74 11.87 -0.99
C ALA A 252 0.02 10.99 0.03
N ILE A 253 -1.04 10.28 -0.40
CA ILE A 253 -1.89 9.44 0.46
C ILE A 253 -1.49 7.96 0.33
N THR A 254 -1.18 7.51 -0.88
CA THR A 254 -0.87 6.11 -1.22
C THR A 254 0.61 5.74 -1.05
N ASN A 255 1.49 6.74 -0.95
CA ASN A 255 2.93 6.62 -0.75
C ASN A 255 3.38 7.63 0.34
N PRO A 256 2.81 7.56 1.56
CA PRO A 256 2.76 8.70 2.47
C PRO A 256 4.06 8.95 3.27
N GLY A 257 5.10 8.16 3.05
CA GLY A 257 6.40 8.31 3.72
C GLY A 257 7.54 8.64 2.76
N THR A 258 8.60 9.26 3.25
CA THR A 258 9.80 9.55 2.45
C THR A 258 10.47 8.28 1.91
N ASN A 259 10.36 7.16 2.63
CA ASN A 259 10.90 5.85 2.22
C ASN A 259 10.15 5.25 1.01
N SER A 260 8.87 5.58 0.81
CA SER A 260 8.07 5.20 -0.36
C SER A 260 8.76 5.54 -1.69
N TYR A 261 9.38 6.72 -1.74
CA TYR A 261 10.06 7.23 -2.93
C TYR A 261 11.47 6.64 -3.12
N LYS A 262 11.95 5.83 -2.18
CA LYS A 262 13.11 4.95 -2.40
C LYS A 262 12.70 3.61 -3.04
N ARG A 263 11.41 3.23 -2.94
CA ARG A 263 10.82 2.11 -3.68
C ARG A 263 10.50 2.47 -5.12
N LEU A 264 9.90 3.65 -5.36
CA LEU A 264 9.46 4.11 -6.69
C LEU A 264 10.63 4.55 -7.59
N VAL A 265 11.53 3.61 -7.89
CA VAL A 265 12.66 3.77 -8.81
C VAL A 265 12.65 2.63 -9.85
N PRO A 266 13.19 2.83 -11.06
CA PRO A 266 13.21 1.79 -12.09
C PRO A 266 13.90 0.49 -11.64
N HIS A 267 13.56 -0.62 -12.31
CA HIS A 267 14.20 -1.96 -12.20
C HIS A 267 13.89 -2.83 -10.95
N TYR A 268 12.97 -2.45 -10.06
CA TYR A 268 12.61 -3.23 -8.86
C TYR A 268 11.12 -3.60 -8.79
N GLU A 269 10.48 -3.82 -9.95
CA GLU A 269 9.03 -4.06 -10.12
C GLU A 269 8.10 -2.96 -9.57
N ALA A 270 8.66 -1.86 -9.07
CA ALA A 270 7.94 -0.66 -8.70
C ALA A 270 7.65 0.21 -9.95
N PRO A 271 6.38 0.57 -10.19
CA PRO A 271 6.03 1.35 -11.37
C PRO A 271 6.29 2.85 -11.15
N THR A 272 7.06 3.45 -12.06
CA THR A 272 7.27 4.91 -12.09
C THR A 272 6.49 5.61 -13.20
N LYS A 273 6.04 4.84 -14.20
CA LYS A 273 5.37 5.31 -15.41
C LYS A 273 3.86 5.17 -15.28
N LEU A 274 3.15 6.29 -15.42
CA LEU A 274 1.70 6.38 -15.35
C LEU A 274 1.08 5.92 -16.67
N ALA A 275 0.99 4.60 -16.81
CA ALA A 275 0.35 3.92 -17.90
C ALA A 275 -0.47 2.74 -17.38
N TYR A 276 -1.37 2.24 -18.23
CA TYR A 276 -2.11 1.02 -18.00
C TYR A 276 -1.80 -0.02 -19.07
N SER A 277 -1.81 -1.30 -18.69
CA SER A 277 -1.50 -2.40 -19.61
C SER A 277 -1.99 -3.75 -19.09
N ALA A 278 -2.36 -4.64 -20.01
CA ALA A 278 -2.67 -6.01 -19.69
C ALA A 278 -1.38 -6.80 -19.44
N ARG A 279 -1.29 -7.50 -18.31
CA ARG A 279 -0.17 -8.40 -17.94
C ARG A 279 1.22 -7.74 -17.78
N ASN A 280 1.41 -6.48 -18.17
CA ASN A 280 2.70 -5.80 -18.05
C ASN A 280 2.92 -5.27 -16.62
N ARG A 281 3.99 -5.75 -15.97
CA ARG A 281 4.38 -5.35 -14.63
C ARG A 281 5.20 -4.04 -14.58
N SER A 282 5.56 -3.44 -15.72
CA SER A 282 6.22 -2.11 -15.73
C SER A 282 5.22 -0.96 -15.61
N ALA A 283 3.92 -1.21 -15.80
CA ALA A 283 2.86 -0.20 -15.78
C ALA A 283 2.33 0.04 -14.35
N SER A 284 2.00 1.31 -14.06
CA SER A 284 1.38 1.72 -12.78
C SER A 284 0.01 1.10 -12.53
N ILE A 285 -0.73 0.82 -13.60
CA ILE A 285 -2.06 0.19 -13.54
C ILE A 285 -2.01 -1.08 -14.39
N ARG A 286 -2.04 -2.22 -13.73
CA ARG A 286 -2.08 -3.52 -14.40
C ARG A 286 -3.51 -3.97 -14.54
N ILE A 287 -3.85 -4.59 -15.67
CA ILE A 287 -5.12 -5.31 -15.84
C ILE A 287 -4.84 -6.81 -15.70
N PRO A 288 -5.21 -7.43 -14.57
CA PRO A 288 -5.02 -8.86 -14.37
C PRO A 288 -5.76 -9.68 -15.43
N TYR A 289 -5.13 -10.78 -15.85
CA TYR A 289 -5.83 -11.74 -16.70
C TYR A 289 -6.85 -12.52 -15.86
N THR A 290 -8.10 -12.52 -16.33
CA THR A 290 -9.17 -13.36 -15.80
C THR A 290 -10.03 -13.87 -16.95
N ALA A 291 -10.38 -15.15 -16.88
CA ALA A 291 -11.35 -15.75 -17.79
C ALA A 291 -12.81 -15.44 -17.39
N ASN A 292 -13.06 -15.24 -16.09
CA ASN A 292 -14.39 -14.94 -15.57
C ASN A 292 -14.62 -13.42 -15.53
N PRO A 293 -15.66 -12.88 -16.20
CA PRO A 293 -16.01 -11.46 -16.14
C PRO A 293 -16.23 -10.94 -14.71
N LYS A 294 -16.72 -11.79 -13.78
CA LYS A 294 -16.87 -11.40 -12.37
C LYS A 294 -15.54 -11.04 -11.70
N GLY A 295 -14.43 -11.63 -12.16
CA GLY A 295 -13.09 -11.31 -11.65
C GLY A 295 -12.44 -10.10 -12.29
N ARG A 296 -13.11 -9.40 -13.23
CA ARG A 296 -12.52 -8.27 -13.97
C ARG A 296 -12.30 -7.09 -13.03
N ARG A 297 -11.09 -6.54 -13.05
CA ARG A 297 -10.62 -5.49 -12.15
C ARG A 297 -9.39 -4.80 -12.73
N LEU A 298 -9.02 -3.67 -12.14
CA LEU A 298 -7.71 -3.06 -12.31
C LEU A 298 -6.87 -3.26 -11.05
N GLU A 299 -5.55 -3.18 -11.17
CA GLU A 299 -4.58 -3.28 -10.08
C GLU A 299 -3.71 -2.02 -10.11
N THR A 300 -3.86 -1.16 -9.10
CA THR A 300 -3.02 0.02 -8.93
C THR A 300 -1.78 -0.35 -8.11
N ARG A 301 -0.59 -0.22 -8.70
CA ARG A 301 0.63 -0.86 -8.18
C ARG A 301 1.61 0.09 -7.49
N PHE A 302 1.42 1.39 -7.65
CA PHE A 302 2.23 2.38 -6.95
C PHE A 302 2.01 2.43 -5.43
N PRO A 303 0.82 2.19 -4.85
CA PRO A 303 0.64 2.26 -3.40
C PRO A 303 1.59 1.32 -2.66
N ASP A 304 1.94 1.68 -1.44
CA ASP A 304 2.77 0.87 -0.56
C ASP A 304 2.15 0.70 0.83
N PRO A 305 2.67 -0.25 1.63
CA PRO A 305 2.04 -0.60 2.89
C PRO A 305 2.15 0.47 3.99
N LEU A 306 2.84 1.60 3.80
CA LEU A 306 2.77 2.72 4.75
C LEU A 306 1.43 3.45 4.67
N ALA A 307 0.75 3.35 3.53
CA ALA A 307 -0.55 3.98 3.34
C ALA A 307 -1.54 3.54 4.44
N ASN A 308 -2.22 4.53 5.02
CA ASN A 308 -3.42 4.26 5.81
C ASN A 308 -4.46 3.66 4.85
N PRO A 309 -4.91 2.40 5.06
CA PRO A 309 -5.72 1.70 4.08
C PRO A 309 -7.08 2.38 3.85
N TYR A 310 -7.66 3.01 4.87
CA TYR A 310 -8.91 3.75 4.75
C TYR A 310 -8.74 4.93 3.77
N LEU A 311 -7.70 5.75 3.99
CA LEU A 311 -7.42 6.90 3.13
C LEU A 311 -7.01 6.48 1.72
N CYS A 312 -6.17 5.45 1.61
CA CYS A 312 -5.68 4.91 0.34
C CYS A 312 -6.84 4.48 -0.55
N PHE A 313 -7.74 3.66 -0.04
CA PHE A 313 -8.85 3.12 -0.82
C PHE A 313 -9.87 4.21 -1.17
N SER A 314 -10.17 5.10 -0.22
CA SER A 314 -11.03 6.26 -0.48
C SER A 314 -10.45 7.17 -1.55
N ALA A 315 -9.17 7.53 -1.47
CA ALA A 315 -8.55 8.42 -2.45
C ALA A 315 -8.53 7.79 -3.85
N LEU A 316 -8.18 6.51 -3.96
CA LEU A 316 -8.23 5.77 -5.23
C LEU A 316 -9.66 5.73 -5.81
N MET A 317 -10.67 5.50 -4.97
CA MET A 317 -12.07 5.52 -5.40
C MET A 317 -12.51 6.90 -5.88
N MET A 318 -12.19 7.94 -5.12
CA MET A 318 -12.56 9.31 -5.47
C MET A 318 -11.92 9.74 -6.80
N ALA A 319 -10.65 9.38 -7.04
CA ALA A 319 -9.98 9.64 -8.30
C ALA A 319 -10.65 8.91 -9.47
N GLY A 320 -10.98 7.63 -9.28
CA GLY A 320 -11.69 6.86 -10.30
C GLY A 320 -13.10 7.36 -10.59
N LEU A 321 -13.83 7.83 -9.56
CA LEU A 321 -15.14 8.45 -9.72
C LEU A 321 -15.07 9.78 -10.47
N ASP A 322 -14.06 10.64 -10.22
CA ASP A 322 -13.83 11.83 -11.03
C ASP A 322 -13.62 11.48 -12.51
N GLY A 323 -12.81 10.45 -12.76
CA GLY A 323 -12.57 9.92 -14.10
C GLY A 323 -13.86 9.52 -14.81
N ILE A 324 -14.74 8.77 -14.14
CA ILE A 324 -16.05 8.35 -14.67
C ILE A 324 -16.96 9.55 -14.95
N GLN A 325 -17.12 10.45 -13.97
CA GLN A 325 -18.04 11.59 -14.06
C GLN A 325 -17.63 12.55 -15.18
N ASN A 326 -16.33 12.73 -15.39
CA ASN A 326 -15.77 13.62 -16.40
C ASN A 326 -15.35 12.91 -17.69
N LYS A 327 -15.62 11.59 -17.82
CA LYS A 327 -15.27 10.76 -18.99
C LYS A 327 -13.81 10.89 -19.41
N ILE A 328 -12.91 10.80 -18.44
CA ILE A 328 -11.48 11.02 -18.65
C ILE A 328 -10.86 9.76 -19.24
N HIS A 329 -10.52 9.77 -20.53
CA HIS A 329 -9.91 8.61 -21.18
C HIS A 329 -8.43 8.44 -20.75
N PRO A 330 -7.95 7.22 -20.45
CA PRO A 330 -6.58 6.98 -19.98
C PRO A 330 -5.52 7.01 -21.10
N GLY A 331 -5.93 7.36 -22.33
CA GLY A 331 -5.11 7.20 -23.53
C GLY A 331 -5.02 5.74 -24.01
N ASP A 332 -4.10 5.49 -24.94
CA ASP A 332 -3.84 4.15 -25.47
C ASP A 332 -3.07 3.28 -24.46
N PRO A 333 -3.31 1.96 -24.42
CA PRO A 333 -2.62 1.06 -23.52
C PRO A 333 -1.13 0.94 -23.88
N ALA A 334 -0.28 0.75 -22.87
CA ALA A 334 1.15 0.53 -23.05
C ALA A 334 1.46 -0.96 -23.27
N ASP A 335 1.44 -1.41 -24.53
CA ASP A 335 1.73 -2.81 -24.87
C ASP A 335 3.25 -3.14 -24.95
N LYS A 336 4.12 -2.13 -24.86
CA LYS A 336 5.59 -2.29 -24.82
C LYS A 336 6.12 -2.37 -23.38
N ASN A 337 7.28 -3.00 -23.18
CA ASN A 337 8.01 -2.87 -21.91
C ASN A 337 8.40 -1.40 -21.70
N LEU A 338 7.88 -0.77 -20.64
CA LEU A 338 8.06 0.66 -20.40
C LEU A 338 9.49 1.01 -19.97
N TYR A 339 10.28 0.02 -19.53
CA TYR A 339 11.69 0.25 -19.16
C TYR A 339 12.61 0.43 -20.38
N ASP A 340 12.20 -0.05 -21.56
CA ASP A 340 13.03 -0.11 -22.76
C ASP A 340 12.57 0.89 -23.84
N LEU A 341 11.73 1.86 -23.47
CA LEU A 341 11.26 2.87 -24.42
C LEU A 341 12.40 3.80 -24.86
N PRO A 342 12.45 4.19 -26.15
CA PRO A 342 13.36 5.25 -26.58
C PRO A 342 13.13 6.54 -25.78
N PRO A 343 14.18 7.34 -25.47
CA PRO A 343 14.04 8.52 -24.61
C PRO A 343 12.95 9.53 -25.05
N GLU A 344 12.72 9.66 -26.35
CA GLU A 344 11.68 10.54 -26.90
C GLU A 344 10.24 10.04 -26.67
N GLU A 345 10.03 8.72 -26.63
CA GLU A 345 8.76 8.11 -26.26
C GLU A 345 8.59 8.16 -24.73
N ASP A 346 9.66 7.88 -23.99
CA ASP A 346 9.67 7.83 -22.53
C ASP A 346 9.34 9.18 -21.87
N ALA A 347 9.84 10.28 -22.43
CA ALA A 347 9.60 11.64 -21.94
C ALA A 347 8.13 12.09 -22.05
N LYS A 348 7.33 11.43 -22.90
CA LYS A 348 5.92 11.76 -23.09
C LYS A 348 5.01 11.08 -22.08
N ILE A 349 5.51 10.07 -21.36
CA ILE A 349 4.71 9.30 -20.41
C ILE A 349 4.75 9.99 -19.05
N PRO A 350 3.59 10.39 -18.49
CA PRO A 350 3.54 10.98 -17.16
C PRO A 350 4.14 10.04 -16.11
N THR A 351 4.70 10.61 -15.05
CA THR A 351 5.34 9.85 -13.96
C THR A 351 4.71 10.17 -12.62
N VAL A 352 4.78 9.19 -11.70
CA VAL A 352 4.54 9.41 -10.27
C VAL A 352 5.53 10.43 -9.70
N CYS A 353 5.23 10.96 -8.51
CA CYS A 353 6.15 11.86 -7.82
C CYS A 353 7.45 11.14 -7.43
N HIS A 354 8.57 11.85 -7.47
CA HIS A 354 9.89 11.33 -7.08
C HIS A 354 10.25 11.59 -5.61
N SER A 355 9.43 12.35 -4.89
CA SER A 355 9.62 12.69 -3.47
C SER A 355 8.29 13.03 -2.81
N LEU A 356 8.27 12.96 -1.48
CA LEU A 356 7.06 13.21 -0.69
C LEU A 356 6.63 14.68 -0.77
N ASP A 357 7.55 15.64 -0.71
CA ASP A 357 7.24 17.07 -0.87
C ASP A 357 6.56 17.39 -2.20
N MET A 358 7.08 16.86 -3.31
CA MET A 358 6.44 16.99 -4.62
C MET A 358 5.00 16.41 -4.63
N ALA A 359 4.78 15.30 -3.93
CA ALA A 359 3.45 14.71 -3.83
C ALA A 359 2.50 15.54 -2.96
N LEU A 360 3.00 16.13 -1.86
CA LEU A 360 2.23 17.04 -1.01
C LEU A 360 1.84 18.32 -1.76
N GLU A 361 2.75 18.89 -2.55
CA GLU A 361 2.46 20.03 -3.44
C GLU A 361 1.42 19.66 -4.51
N ALA A 362 1.52 18.47 -5.10
CA ALA A 362 0.54 17.98 -6.05
C ALA A 362 -0.84 17.74 -5.41
N LEU A 363 -0.87 17.21 -4.18
CA LEU A 363 -2.10 17.05 -3.41
C LEU A 363 -2.74 18.41 -3.12
N ASP A 364 -1.96 19.40 -2.68
CA ASP A 364 -2.45 20.75 -2.43
C ASP A 364 -3.12 21.34 -3.68
N ALA A 365 -2.44 21.24 -4.83
CA ALA A 365 -2.91 21.80 -6.09
C ALA A 365 -4.11 21.06 -6.73
N ASP A 366 -4.26 19.75 -6.48
CA ASP A 366 -5.23 18.87 -7.15
C ASP A 366 -6.12 18.11 -6.14
N ARG A 367 -6.56 18.77 -5.07
CA ARG A 367 -7.41 18.19 -4.02
C ARG A 367 -8.92 18.16 -4.31
N GLU A 368 -9.39 18.83 -5.36
CA GLU A 368 -10.83 19.02 -5.59
C GLU A 368 -11.58 17.69 -5.70
N PHE A 369 -11.00 16.70 -6.40
CA PHE A 369 -11.64 15.39 -6.58
C PHE A 369 -11.88 14.65 -5.25
N LEU A 370 -11.04 14.88 -4.22
CA LEU A 370 -11.17 14.28 -2.90
C LEU A 370 -12.28 14.93 -2.07
N THR A 371 -12.51 16.23 -2.24
CA THR A 371 -13.47 16.98 -1.41
C THR A 371 -14.92 16.86 -1.87
N ARG A 372 -15.15 16.30 -3.06
CA ARG A 372 -16.50 16.04 -3.58
C ARG A 372 -17.28 15.12 -2.64
N GLY A 373 -18.55 15.44 -2.45
CA GLY A 373 -19.43 14.73 -1.52
C GLY A 373 -19.07 14.92 -0.04
N GLY A 374 -18.13 15.80 0.30
CA GLY A 374 -17.66 15.98 1.67
C GLY A 374 -16.94 14.75 2.22
N VAL A 375 -16.31 13.95 1.35
CA VAL A 375 -15.58 12.75 1.76
C VAL A 375 -14.33 13.17 2.55
N PHE A 376 -13.43 13.90 1.88
CA PHE A 376 -12.34 14.64 2.51
C PHE A 376 -12.77 16.09 2.72
N SER A 377 -12.29 16.72 3.79
CA SER A 377 -12.39 18.17 3.96
C SER A 377 -11.06 18.85 3.63
N ASN A 378 -11.09 20.14 3.34
CA ASN A 378 -9.86 20.92 3.19
C ASN A 378 -9.07 20.98 4.50
N ASP A 379 -9.75 21.13 5.64
CA ASP A 379 -9.09 21.16 6.95
C ASP A 379 -8.33 19.86 7.25
N TYR A 380 -8.91 18.70 6.91
CA TYR A 380 -8.24 17.42 7.00
C TYR A 380 -6.99 17.36 6.11
N LEU A 381 -7.14 17.76 4.84
CA LEU A 381 -6.03 17.70 3.88
C LEU A 381 -4.90 18.67 4.24
N ASP A 382 -5.22 19.86 4.72
CA ASP A 382 -4.23 20.84 5.20
C ASP A 382 -3.47 20.28 6.42
N ALA A 383 -4.17 19.72 7.40
CA ALA A 383 -3.54 19.09 8.56
C ALA A 383 -2.70 17.85 8.19
N TYR A 384 -3.17 17.07 7.21
CA TYR A 384 -2.41 15.93 6.69
C TYR A 384 -1.12 16.38 6.00
N ILE A 385 -1.19 17.43 5.17
CA ILE A 385 -0.01 18.00 4.50
C ILE A 385 0.99 18.54 5.52
N GLU A 386 0.53 19.29 6.53
CA GLU A 386 1.37 19.82 7.60
C GLU A 386 2.10 18.68 8.34
N LEU A 387 1.36 17.67 8.79
CA LEU A 387 1.91 16.49 9.46
C LEU A 387 2.98 15.78 8.62
N LYS A 388 2.73 15.59 7.32
CA LYS A 388 3.69 14.92 6.43
C LYS A 388 4.88 15.78 6.06
N MET A 389 4.74 17.10 6.06
CA MET A 389 5.86 18.00 5.84
C MET A 389 6.87 17.97 7.01
N GLU A 390 6.44 17.61 8.23
CA GLU A 390 7.36 17.36 9.34
C GLU A 390 8.30 16.18 9.05
N GLU A 391 7.80 15.08 8.47
CA GLU A 391 8.60 13.92 8.06
C GLU A 391 9.60 14.29 6.96
N VAL A 392 9.16 15.08 5.97
CA VAL A 392 10.03 15.63 4.91
C VAL A 392 11.16 16.44 5.53
N ASN A 393 10.82 17.41 6.38
CA ASN A 393 11.79 18.31 6.98
C ASN A 393 12.78 17.55 7.86
N ARG A 394 12.32 16.58 8.65
CA ARG A 394 13.21 15.73 9.46
C ARG A 394 14.24 15.00 8.60
N LEU A 395 13.83 14.40 7.48
CA LEU A 395 14.77 13.74 6.57
C LEU A 395 15.70 14.76 5.89
N ARG A 396 15.17 15.90 5.44
CA ARG A 396 15.90 16.95 4.71
C ARG A 396 17.03 17.57 5.53
N ILE A 397 16.86 17.72 6.84
CA ILE A 397 17.86 18.31 7.73
C ILE A 397 18.81 17.28 8.37
N THR A 398 18.54 15.99 8.21
CA THR A 398 19.36 14.90 8.76
C THR A 398 20.41 14.51 7.72
N THR A 399 21.69 14.57 8.08
CA THR A 399 22.79 14.15 7.19
C THR A 399 22.72 12.67 6.87
N HIS A 400 23.08 12.29 5.65
CA HIS A 400 22.98 10.90 5.17
C HIS A 400 24.38 10.29 4.99
N PRO A 401 24.64 9.00 5.33
CA PRO A 401 25.97 8.41 5.23
C PRO A 401 26.57 8.47 3.81
N VAL A 402 25.73 8.39 2.77
CA VAL A 402 26.16 8.54 1.36
C VAL A 402 26.72 9.94 1.06
N GLU A 403 26.31 10.99 1.78
CA GLU A 403 26.88 12.34 1.61
C GLU A 403 28.33 12.40 2.07
N PHE A 404 28.73 11.58 3.06
CA PHE A 404 30.13 11.49 3.48
C PHE A 404 30.99 10.80 2.41
N ASP A 405 30.48 9.73 1.78
CA ASP A 405 31.15 9.07 0.66
C ASP A 405 31.36 10.03 -0.53
N MET A 406 30.35 10.85 -0.84
CA MET A 406 30.42 11.78 -1.98
C MET A 406 31.19 13.07 -1.68
N TYR A 407 31.08 13.62 -0.47
CA TYR A 407 31.46 15.02 -0.21
C TYR A 407 32.43 15.23 0.95
N TYR A 408 32.81 14.21 1.73
CA TYR A 408 33.64 14.41 2.93
C TYR A 408 35.04 15.00 2.65
N SER A 409 35.61 14.65 1.49
CA SER A 409 36.93 15.13 1.05
C SER A 409 36.87 16.17 -0.07
N SER A 410 35.69 16.77 -0.32
CA SER A 410 35.52 17.81 -1.35
C SER A 410 36.29 19.10 -1.06
#